data_AF-A0AAD6AJC7-F1
#
_entry.id   AF-A0AAD6AJC7-F1
#
_cell.length_a   1.000
_cell.length_b   1.000
_cell.length_c   1.000
_cell.angle_alpha   90.00
_cell.angle_beta   90.00
_cell.angle_gamma   90.00
#
_symmetry.space_group_name_H-M   'P 1'
#
loop_
_entity.id
_entity.type
_entity.pdbx_description
1 polymer ?
#
loop_
_entity_poly.entity_id
_entity_poly.type
_entity_poly.pdbx_seq_one_letter_code
_entity_poly.pdbx_strand_id
1 'polypeptide(L)'
;MSGLTLQSGTLQSLEEADILDPEFQQRLEDARTLLRQEIQRELKIKEAAERLRRAITNRKSAADVEGQLKASNRKLERLHLELQELNARSMATEKDSPTGCLEEEYNPSADYCQWEDVSSPAASRVRTLKKQLTMETKVKQGAENMIHTYTNSSVKDRKMVSTAQQMLQDSRTKIELLRMQIVKVSQARDGVDGALGQPEEMVGALELRLAELLHHMKIESAVAEGAKNVVKQLSGRKVQDRRVLAEASARMQESSQKVDLLTLSLERRLSELPEDHPRRTAIREELQSRTSPSYETSKKLSKAPSSSSSSFFKPASLTGGY
;
A
#
# COMPACT_ATOMS: atom_id res chain seq x y z
N MET A 1 -13.70 37.79 50.47
CA MET A 1 -14.95 38.22 49.80
C MET A 1 -14.60 38.34 48.32
N SER A 2 -14.97 37.46 47.39
CA SER A 2 -15.92 36.36 47.41
C SER A 2 -15.49 35.36 46.33
N GLY A 3 -15.51 34.07 46.64
CA GLY A 3 -15.24 33.02 45.66
C GLY A 3 -16.41 32.87 44.70
N LEU A 4 -16.11 32.78 43.41
CA LEU A 4 -17.07 32.34 42.41
C LEU A 4 -16.89 30.83 42.23
N THR A 5 -17.56 30.08 43.10
CA THR A 5 -17.90 28.69 42.83
C THR A 5 -18.90 28.68 41.69
N LEU A 6 -18.46 28.36 40.48
CA LEU A 6 -19.36 27.98 39.39
C LEU A 6 -20.09 26.71 39.83
N GLN A 7 -21.37 26.89 40.14
CA GLN A 7 -22.28 25.86 40.64
C GLN A 7 -22.37 24.70 39.65
N SER A 8 -22.38 23.48 40.17
CA SER A 8 -22.75 22.23 39.49
C SER A 8 -24.16 22.21 38.87
N GLY A 9 -24.87 23.34 38.80
CA GLY A 9 -26.24 23.42 38.28
C GLY A 9 -26.36 23.59 36.77
N THR A 10 -25.30 24.00 36.07
CA THR A 10 -25.38 24.29 34.62
C THR A 10 -25.23 23.04 33.74
N LEU A 11 -24.94 21.87 34.33
CA LEU A 11 -24.74 20.62 33.58
C LEU A 11 -26.03 19.81 33.32
N GLN A 12 -27.18 20.20 33.89
CA GLN A 12 -28.44 19.47 33.72
C GLN A 12 -29.37 20.03 32.62
N SER A 13 -29.04 21.17 32.01
CA SER A 13 -29.91 21.78 30.98
C SER A 13 -29.53 21.40 29.53
N LEU A 14 -28.66 20.41 29.34
CA LEU A 14 -28.10 20.06 28.03
C LEU A 14 -28.32 18.59 27.64
N GLU A 15 -29.31 17.91 28.23
CA GLU A 15 -29.70 16.55 27.82
C GLU A 15 -30.62 16.54 26.59
N GLU A 16 -30.97 17.70 26.02
CA GLU A 16 -31.94 17.80 24.91
C GLU A 16 -31.52 18.84 23.86
N ALA A 17 -30.22 19.01 23.65
CA ALA A 17 -29.71 19.76 22.49
C ALA A 17 -29.40 18.77 21.36
N ASP A 18 -29.90 19.05 20.16
CA ASP A 18 -29.65 18.26 18.96
C ASP A 18 -28.13 18.15 18.75
N ILE A 19 -27.58 16.95 18.96
CA ILE A 19 -26.13 16.69 18.98
C ILE A 19 -25.52 16.94 17.58
N LEU A 20 -26.38 17.07 16.56
CA LEU A 20 -26.05 17.38 15.18
C LEU A 20 -26.11 18.88 14.84
N ASP A 21 -26.49 19.75 15.78
CA ASP A 21 -26.53 21.19 15.55
C ASP A 21 -25.10 21.74 15.33
N PRO A 22 -24.81 22.37 14.16
CA PRO A 22 -23.51 22.95 13.87
C PRO A 22 -23.06 23.99 14.91
N GLU A 23 -23.98 24.77 15.49
CA GLU A 23 -23.63 25.73 16.53
C GLU A 23 -23.22 25.03 17.82
N PHE A 24 -23.88 23.93 18.17
CA PHE A 24 -23.55 23.13 19.34
C PHE A 24 -22.18 22.45 19.19
N GLN A 25 -21.90 21.89 18.01
CA GLN A 25 -20.61 21.26 17.69
C GLN A 25 -19.47 22.28 17.72
N GLN A 26 -19.67 23.48 17.15
CA GLN A 26 -18.69 24.56 17.21
C GLN A 26 -18.40 24.99 18.66
N ARG A 27 -19.44 25.14 19.50
CA ARG A 27 -19.26 25.47 20.93
C ARG A 27 -18.50 24.37 21.68
N LEU A 28 -18.68 23.11 21.30
CA LEU A 28 -17.99 21.96 21.89
C LEU A 28 -16.52 21.92 21.46
N GLU A 29 -16.20 22.25 20.21
CA GLU A 29 -14.82 22.44 19.75
C GLU A 29 -14.14 23.64 20.43
N ASP A 30 -14.83 24.78 20.53
CA ASP A 30 -14.32 25.97 21.22
C ASP A 30 -13.99 25.65 22.69
N ALA A 31 -14.89 24.94 23.39
CA ALA A 31 -14.64 24.47 24.76
C ALA A 31 -13.42 23.53 24.85
N ARG A 32 -13.24 22.62 23.89
CA ARG A 32 -12.05 21.76 23.79
C ARG A 32 -10.77 22.57 23.58
N THR A 33 -10.79 23.60 22.74
CA THR A 33 -9.61 24.47 22.54
C THR A 33 -9.25 25.24 23.81
N LEU A 34 -10.25 25.76 24.54
CA LEU A 34 -10.04 26.46 25.80
C LEU A 34 -9.42 25.55 26.86
N LEU A 35 -9.92 24.30 27.00
CA LEU A 35 -9.34 23.32 27.92
C LEU A 35 -7.89 22.99 27.55
N ARG A 36 -7.58 22.80 26.26
CA ARG A 36 -6.20 22.57 25.79
C ARG A 36 -5.29 23.76 26.14
N GLN A 37 -5.76 24.99 25.95
CA GLN A 37 -4.99 26.19 26.31
C GLN A 37 -4.79 26.29 27.84
N GLU A 38 -5.80 25.96 28.63
CA GLU A 38 -5.72 26.00 30.09
C GLU A 38 -4.78 24.92 30.63
N ILE A 39 -4.76 23.72 30.04
CA ILE A 39 -3.78 22.66 30.34
C ILE A 39 -2.36 23.17 30.06
N GLN A 40 -2.14 23.82 28.91
CA GLN A 40 -0.83 24.38 28.58
C GLN A 40 -0.40 25.50 29.53
N ARG A 41 -1.32 26.37 29.95
CA ARG A 41 -1.05 27.38 30.98
C ARG A 41 -0.69 26.73 32.31
N GLU A 42 -1.46 25.75 32.74
CA GLU A 42 -1.26 25.07 34.01
C GLU A 42 0.05 24.27 34.04
N LEU A 43 0.45 23.64 32.93
CA LEU A 43 1.76 23.01 32.78
C LEU A 43 2.90 24.01 32.94
N LYS A 44 2.80 25.20 32.34
CA LYS A 44 3.81 26.26 32.51
C LYS A 44 3.89 26.74 33.97
N ILE A 45 2.75 26.86 34.65
CA ILE A 45 2.69 27.20 36.08
C ILE A 45 3.37 26.10 36.91
N LYS A 46 3.07 24.83 36.64
CA LYS A 46 3.71 23.69 37.30
C LYS A 46 5.22 23.69 37.10
N GLU A 47 5.70 23.89 35.87
CA GLU A 47 7.14 23.97 35.60
C GLU A 47 7.80 25.15 36.33
N ALA A 48 7.16 26.31 36.37
CA ALA A 48 7.66 27.47 37.11
C ALA A 48 7.74 27.17 38.62
N ALA A 49 6.71 26.54 39.19
CA ALA A 49 6.71 26.09 40.58
C ALA A 49 7.79 25.03 40.84
N GLU A 50 8.07 24.12 39.91
CA GLU A 50 9.18 23.17 40.04
C GLU A 50 10.55 23.86 39.99
N ARG A 51 10.74 24.86 39.12
CA ARG A 51 11.97 25.67 39.09
C ARG A 51 12.15 26.41 40.42
N LEU A 52 11.09 27.00 40.96
CA LEU A 52 11.09 27.63 42.29
C LEU A 52 11.42 26.63 43.39
N ARG A 53 10.83 25.43 43.37
CA ARG A 53 11.13 24.36 44.34
C ARG A 53 12.62 24.01 44.36
N ARG A 54 13.28 23.97 43.20
CA ARG A 54 14.72 23.68 43.09
C ARG A 54 15.58 24.82 43.64
N ALA A 55 15.11 26.06 43.62
CA ALA A 55 15.87 27.24 44.04
C ALA A 55 15.66 27.63 45.52
N ILE A 56 14.57 27.19 46.15
CA ILE A 56 14.22 27.57 47.52
C ILE A 56 14.99 26.74 48.55
N THR A 57 15.61 27.43 49.50
CA THR A 57 16.33 26.84 50.64
C THR A 57 15.60 27.02 51.98
N ASN A 58 14.61 27.92 52.05
CA ASN A 58 13.81 28.17 53.25
C ASN A 58 12.67 27.14 53.41
N ARG A 59 12.59 26.52 54.59
CA ARG A 59 11.60 25.48 54.93
C ARG A 59 10.14 25.92 54.80
N LYS A 60 9.80 27.18 55.13
CA LYS A 60 8.40 27.67 55.04
C LYS A 60 8.00 27.87 53.58
N SER A 61 8.81 28.58 52.81
CA SER A 61 8.59 28.80 51.37
C SER A 61 8.61 27.50 50.56
N ALA A 62 9.37 26.49 51.00
CA ALA A 62 9.39 25.17 50.36
C ALA A 62 8.03 24.45 50.48
N ALA A 63 7.38 24.53 51.66
CA ALA A 63 6.07 23.92 51.88
C ALA A 63 4.97 24.60 51.04
N ASP A 64 5.01 25.92 50.91
CA ASP A 64 4.05 26.68 50.10
C ASP A 64 4.15 26.32 48.61
N VAL A 65 5.37 26.21 48.07
CA VAL A 65 5.60 25.80 46.67
C VAL A 65 5.23 24.33 46.45
N GLU A 66 5.45 23.45 47.43
CA GLU A 66 4.96 22.07 47.35
C GLU A 66 3.43 22.00 47.33
N GLY A 67 2.77 22.85 48.12
CA GLY A 67 1.32 23.03 48.08
C GLY A 67 0.81 23.49 46.70
N GLN A 68 1.48 24.47 46.11
CA GLN A 68 1.18 24.94 44.75
C GLN A 68 1.35 23.85 43.70
N LEU A 69 2.42 23.03 43.78
CA LEU A 69 2.63 21.90 42.88
C LEU A 69 1.53 20.84 42.99
N LYS A 70 1.11 20.51 44.22
CA LYS A 70 0.00 19.57 44.45
C LYS A 70 -1.33 20.12 43.92
N ALA A 71 -1.60 21.41 44.12
CA ALA A 71 -2.79 22.07 43.60
C ALA A 71 -2.80 22.09 42.06
N SER A 72 -1.65 22.40 41.45
CA SER A 72 -1.48 22.41 39.99
C SER A 72 -1.65 21.02 39.38
N ASN A 73 -1.10 19.97 40.00
CA ASN A 73 -1.33 18.58 39.58
C ASN A 73 -2.82 18.20 39.62
N ARG A 74 -3.53 18.49 40.71
CA ARG A 74 -4.97 18.22 40.83
C ARG A 74 -5.79 19.00 39.81
N LYS A 75 -5.37 20.22 39.45
CA LYS A 75 -6.02 21.02 38.41
C LYS A 75 -5.79 20.41 37.03
N LEU A 76 -4.57 19.96 36.72
CA LEU A 76 -4.28 19.24 35.48
C LEU A 76 -5.11 17.95 35.35
N GLU A 77 -5.22 17.17 36.42
CA GLU A 77 -6.06 15.95 36.42
C GLU A 77 -7.52 16.26 36.08
N ARG A 78 -8.10 17.29 36.70
CA ARG A 78 -9.49 17.72 36.41
C ARG A 78 -9.66 18.19 34.96
N LEU A 79 -8.74 19.01 34.45
CA LEU A 79 -8.81 19.51 33.08
C LEU A 79 -8.69 18.38 32.05
N HIS A 80 -7.87 17.35 32.32
CA HIS A 80 -7.79 16.17 31.45
C HIS A 80 -9.08 15.35 31.48
N LEU A 81 -9.71 15.19 32.65
CA LEU A 81 -10.99 14.48 32.77
C LEU A 81 -12.11 15.22 32.02
N GLU A 82 -12.20 16.54 32.18
CA GLU A 82 -13.19 17.36 31.49
C GLU A 82 -12.99 17.34 29.96
N LEU A 83 -11.74 17.41 29.51
CA LEU A 83 -11.42 17.28 28.08
C LEU A 83 -11.78 15.89 27.54
N GLN A 84 -11.52 14.84 28.33
CA GLN A 84 -11.89 13.47 27.97
C GLN A 84 -13.42 13.30 27.88
N GLU A 85 -14.17 13.93 28.78
CA GLU A 85 -15.63 13.94 28.76
C GLU A 85 -16.19 14.65 27.52
N LEU A 86 -15.65 15.82 27.16
CA LEU A 86 -16.05 16.51 25.93
C LEU A 86 -15.74 15.68 24.67
N ASN A 87 -14.57 15.01 24.63
CA ASN A 87 -14.24 14.12 23.53
C ASN A 87 -15.20 12.92 23.45
N ALA A 88 -15.61 12.36 24.58
CA ALA A 88 -16.57 11.25 24.60
C ALA A 88 -17.95 11.67 24.06
N ARG A 89 -18.40 12.89 24.36
CA ARG A 89 -19.63 13.47 23.80
C ARG A 89 -19.56 13.66 22.28
N SER A 90 -18.36 13.93 21.75
CA SER A 90 -18.09 14.00 20.30
C SER A 90 -17.99 12.64 19.60
N MET A 91 -17.76 11.53 20.32
CA MET A 91 -17.67 10.18 19.75
C MET A 91 -18.98 9.39 19.87
N ALA A 92 -19.85 9.77 20.79
CA ALA A 92 -21.20 9.20 20.92
C ALA A 92 -22.07 9.47 19.67
N THR A 93 -21.70 10.46 18.85
CA THR A 93 -22.33 10.79 17.56
C THR A 93 -22.03 9.78 16.44
N GLU A 94 -20.91 9.05 16.51
CA GLU A 94 -20.52 8.12 15.44
C GLU A 94 -21.19 6.74 15.54
N LYS A 95 -21.80 6.41 16.69
CA LYS A 95 -22.42 5.08 16.87
C LYS A 95 -23.84 5.01 16.30
N ASP A 96 -24.50 6.15 16.09
CA ASP A 96 -25.89 6.24 15.66
C ASP A 96 -26.10 7.28 14.54
N SER A 97 -25.39 7.20 13.40
CA SER A 97 -25.95 7.63 12.10
C SER A 97 -25.06 7.26 10.90
N PRO A 98 -25.64 6.81 9.78
CA PRO A 98 -24.93 6.53 8.54
C PRO A 98 -24.90 7.76 7.62
N THR A 99 -23.79 7.92 6.90
CA THR A 99 -23.63 8.71 5.65
C THR A 99 -23.13 10.15 5.78
N GLY A 100 -21.97 10.41 5.16
CA GLY A 100 -21.86 11.52 4.21
C GLY A 100 -20.89 12.67 4.53
N CYS A 101 -19.71 12.59 3.90
CA CYS A 101 -19.12 13.63 3.04
C CYS A 101 -18.61 15.00 3.59
N LEU A 102 -17.35 15.26 3.21
CA LEU A 102 -16.71 16.56 2.85
C LEU A 102 -16.46 17.57 3.99
N GLU A 103 -15.37 18.33 4.06
CA GLU A 103 -14.12 18.49 3.31
C GLU A 103 -13.17 19.32 4.20
N GLU A 104 -11.86 19.27 3.89
CA GLU A 104 -10.87 20.38 3.89
C GLU A 104 -10.86 21.41 5.06
N GLU A 105 -9.76 21.83 5.68
CA GLU A 105 -8.50 22.28 5.10
C GLU A 105 -7.54 22.69 6.26
N TYR A 106 -6.24 22.37 6.10
CA TYR A 106 -5.02 23.02 6.64
C TYR A 106 -4.84 23.43 8.13
N ASN A 107 -3.89 22.71 8.78
CA ASN A 107 -2.68 23.17 9.53
C ASN A 107 -2.45 24.69 9.79
N PRO A 108 -1.66 25.12 10.82
CA PRO A 108 -0.62 24.35 11.54
C PRO A 108 -0.45 24.62 13.06
N SER A 109 0.37 23.77 13.70
CA SER A 109 1.45 24.15 14.62
C SER A 109 1.36 23.67 16.08
N ALA A 110 2.51 23.12 16.48
CA ALA A 110 3.04 22.99 17.84
C ALA A 110 2.43 21.90 18.75
N ASP A 111 3.10 20.73 18.72
CA ASP A 111 3.64 20.05 19.90
C ASP A 111 2.88 20.25 21.21
N TYR A 112 1.89 19.39 21.50
CA TYR A 112 1.91 18.55 22.71
C TYR A 112 0.82 17.46 22.66
N CYS A 113 1.20 16.26 23.08
CA CYS A 113 0.35 15.10 23.39
C CYS A 113 -0.24 14.31 22.20
N GLN A 114 0.51 13.28 21.85
CA GLN A 114 0.09 11.91 21.55
C GLN A 114 -1.29 11.53 22.13
N TRP A 115 -2.36 11.75 21.38
CA TRP A 115 -3.63 11.04 21.56
C TRP A 115 -3.90 10.34 20.24
N GLU A 116 -3.78 9.01 20.26
CA GLU A 116 -4.04 8.17 19.09
C GLU A 116 -5.53 8.22 18.77
N ASP A 117 -5.83 9.14 17.85
CA ASP A 117 -6.91 9.12 16.89
C ASP A 117 -7.32 7.69 16.51
N VAL A 118 -8.63 7.47 16.40
CA VAL A 118 -9.26 6.32 15.73
C VAL A 118 -8.87 6.36 14.24
N SER A 119 -7.60 6.13 13.98
CA SER A 119 -7.00 6.04 12.67
C SER A 119 -7.09 4.59 12.25
N SER A 120 -7.62 4.34 11.05
CA SER A 120 -7.59 3.01 10.44
C SER A 120 -6.19 2.38 10.59
N PRO A 121 -6.06 1.04 10.68
CA PRO A 121 -4.76 0.38 10.82
C PRO A 121 -3.72 0.83 9.79
N ALA A 122 -4.17 1.23 8.58
CA ALA A 122 -3.35 1.85 7.55
C ALA A 122 -2.84 3.26 7.92
N ALA A 123 -3.68 4.12 8.48
CA ALA A 123 -3.29 5.47 8.92
C ALA A 123 -2.28 5.43 10.10
N SER A 124 -2.46 4.52 11.06
CA SER A 124 -1.47 4.27 12.12
C SER A 124 -0.13 3.80 11.55
N ARG A 125 -0.17 2.91 10.54
CA ARG A 125 1.04 2.46 9.82
C ARG A 125 1.74 3.60 9.09
N VAL A 126 1.01 4.45 8.37
CA VAL A 126 1.58 5.64 7.69
C VAL A 126 2.23 6.59 8.69
N ARG A 127 1.58 6.85 9.83
CA ARG A 127 2.14 7.69 10.91
C ARG A 127 3.46 7.11 11.45
N THR A 128 3.50 5.80 11.68
CA THR A 128 4.71 5.10 12.13
C THR A 128 5.84 5.19 11.11
N LEU A 129 5.54 4.97 9.83
CA LEU A 129 6.52 5.08 8.74
C LEU A 129 7.05 6.52 8.59
N LYS A 130 6.19 7.54 8.72
CA LYS A 130 6.60 8.95 8.73
C LYS A 130 7.54 9.24 9.91
N LYS A 131 7.26 8.71 11.10
CA LYS A 131 8.16 8.82 12.26
C LYS A 131 9.52 8.18 11.97
N GLN A 132 9.54 6.99 11.39
CA GLN A 132 10.79 6.32 10.97
C GLN A 132 11.56 7.13 9.93
N LEU A 133 10.87 7.72 8.95
CA LEU A 133 11.46 8.58 7.93
C LEU A 133 12.13 9.81 8.55
N THR A 134 11.49 10.44 9.53
CA THR A 134 12.07 11.58 10.27
C THR A 134 13.32 11.17 11.05
N MET A 135 13.29 10.01 11.72
CA MET A 135 14.47 9.49 12.43
C MET A 135 15.62 9.22 11.47
N GLU A 136 15.35 8.55 10.34
CA GLU A 136 16.37 8.23 9.35
C GLU A 136 16.95 9.49 8.67
N THR A 137 16.12 10.52 8.47
CA THR A 137 16.58 11.83 7.98
C THR A 137 17.53 12.50 8.97
N LYS A 138 17.29 12.38 10.27
CA LYS A 138 18.22 12.86 11.31
C LYS A 138 19.52 12.06 11.33
N VAL A 139 19.46 10.74 11.14
CA VAL A 139 20.66 9.89 11.03
C VAL A 139 21.49 10.29 9.81
N LYS A 140 20.85 10.48 8.65
CA LYS A 140 21.48 10.99 7.42
C LYS A 140 22.19 12.33 7.67
N GLN A 141 21.50 13.30 8.28
CA GLN A 141 22.09 14.61 8.60
C GLN A 141 23.25 14.49 9.59
N GLY A 142 23.13 13.61 10.59
CA GLY A 142 24.21 13.33 11.54
C GLY A 142 25.44 12.76 10.86
N ALA A 143 25.27 11.83 9.92
CA ALA A 143 26.35 11.29 9.11
C ALA A 143 27.01 12.35 8.22
N GLU A 144 26.22 13.21 7.57
CA GLU A 144 26.73 14.35 6.78
C GLU A 144 27.53 15.33 7.64
N ASN A 145 27.06 15.65 8.85
CA ASN A 145 27.77 16.51 9.79
C ASN A 145 29.08 15.87 10.29
N MET A 146 29.10 14.57 10.55
CA MET A 146 30.32 13.84 10.90
C MET A 146 31.33 13.88 9.76
N ILE A 147 30.91 13.58 8.52
CA ILE A 147 31.80 13.69 7.36
C ILE A 147 32.35 15.11 7.25
N HIS A 148 31.51 16.14 7.33
CA HIS A 148 31.95 17.53 7.24
C HIS A 148 33.00 17.88 8.31
N THR A 149 32.78 17.45 9.55
CA THR A 149 33.69 17.73 10.68
C THR A 149 35.04 17.05 10.52
N TYR A 150 35.05 15.80 10.05
CA TYR A 150 36.25 14.96 10.02
C TYR A 150 36.97 14.93 8.66
N THR A 151 36.42 15.54 7.61
CA THR A 151 37.06 15.61 6.29
C THR A 151 38.32 16.48 6.29
N ASN A 152 38.41 17.45 7.20
CA ASN A 152 39.53 18.40 7.28
C ASN A 152 40.58 18.06 8.34
N SER A 153 40.51 16.89 8.99
CA SER A 153 41.33 16.54 10.15
C SER A 153 42.16 15.26 9.97
N SER A 154 42.96 14.93 10.99
CA SER A 154 44.10 14.00 11.00
C SER A 154 43.79 12.57 10.47
N VAL A 155 44.84 11.80 10.13
CA VAL A 155 44.76 10.40 9.69
C VAL A 155 43.95 9.48 10.64
N LYS A 156 43.86 9.84 11.93
CA LYS A 156 43.04 9.13 12.94
C LYS A 156 41.54 9.20 12.66
N ASP A 157 41.09 10.22 11.93
CA ASP A 157 39.67 10.47 11.65
C ASP A 157 39.18 9.73 10.39
N ARG A 158 40.09 9.14 9.60
CA ARG A 158 39.75 8.44 8.36
C ARG A 158 38.79 7.26 8.58
N LYS A 159 38.93 6.54 9.70
CA LYS A 159 38.00 5.47 10.07
C LYS A 159 36.62 6.01 10.43
N MET A 160 36.56 7.16 11.12
CA MET A 160 35.30 7.82 11.46
C MET A 160 34.57 8.32 10.20
N VAL A 161 35.30 8.93 9.26
CA VAL A 161 34.76 9.35 7.96
C VAL A 161 34.23 8.15 7.18
N SER A 162 34.96 7.04 7.13
CA SER A 162 34.51 5.83 6.44
C SER A 162 33.23 5.25 7.05
N THR A 163 33.13 5.17 8.38
CA THR A 163 31.90 4.74 9.06
C THR A 163 30.74 5.70 8.77
N ALA A 164 30.98 7.02 8.81
CA ALA A 164 29.96 8.02 8.51
C ALA A 164 29.49 7.96 7.04
N GLN A 165 30.40 7.69 6.08
CA GLN A 165 30.05 7.47 4.68
C GLN A 165 29.16 6.24 4.49
N GLN A 166 29.48 5.12 5.16
CA GLN A 166 28.63 3.93 5.13
C GLN A 166 27.24 4.23 5.70
N MET A 167 27.17 4.87 6.87
CA MET A 167 25.90 5.26 7.48
C MET A 167 25.09 6.21 6.58
N LEU A 168 25.75 7.10 5.85
CA LEU A 168 25.10 8.00 4.90
C LEU A 168 24.48 7.23 3.72
N GLN A 169 25.19 6.25 3.18
CA GLN A 169 24.66 5.40 2.11
C GLN A 169 23.48 4.54 2.58
N ASP A 170 23.61 3.93 3.76
CA ASP A 170 22.57 3.08 4.35
C ASP A 170 21.31 3.89 4.66
N SER A 171 21.47 5.07 5.28
CA SER A 171 20.35 5.95 5.60
C SER A 171 19.63 6.51 4.37
N ARG A 172 20.35 6.83 3.28
CA ARG A 172 19.74 7.23 2.00
C ARG A 172 18.87 6.12 1.41
N THR A 173 19.38 4.90 1.39
CA THR A 173 18.64 3.73 0.90
C THR A 173 17.37 3.51 1.73
N LYS A 174 17.50 3.61 3.05
CA LYS A 174 16.39 3.39 3.98
C LYS A 174 15.33 4.50 3.91
N ILE A 175 15.73 5.75 3.70
CA ILE A 175 14.82 6.87 3.43
C ILE A 175 13.96 6.58 2.20
N GLU A 176 14.56 6.07 1.12
CA GLU A 176 13.83 5.78 -0.12
C GLU A 176 12.84 4.63 0.07
N LEU A 177 13.25 3.55 0.74
CA LEU A 177 12.36 2.44 1.07
C LEU A 177 11.17 2.89 1.95
N LEU A 178 11.41 3.75 2.94
CA LEU A 178 10.37 4.30 3.80
C LEU A 178 9.40 5.20 3.02
N ARG A 179 9.90 6.03 2.10
CA ARG A 179 9.06 6.86 1.21
C ARG A 179 8.17 6.00 0.33
N MET A 180 8.75 5.00 -0.34
CA MET A 180 8.02 4.05 -1.18
C MET A 180 6.93 3.32 -0.37
N GLN A 181 7.24 2.91 0.88
CA GLN A 181 6.27 2.22 1.73
C GLN A 181 5.15 3.13 2.22
N ILE A 182 5.42 4.42 2.47
CA ILE A 182 4.39 5.41 2.79
C ILE A 182 3.43 5.55 1.61
N VAL A 183 3.97 5.76 0.40
CA VAL A 183 3.16 5.89 -0.83
C VAL A 183 2.28 4.64 -1.03
N LYS A 184 2.87 3.44 -0.91
CA LYS A 184 2.14 2.17 -1.05
C LYS A 184 0.99 2.01 -0.06
N VAL A 185 1.19 2.38 1.21
CA VAL A 185 0.15 2.25 2.25
C VAL A 185 -0.89 3.36 2.12
N SER A 186 -0.50 4.55 1.67
CA SER A 186 -1.41 5.67 1.39
C SER A 186 -2.30 5.40 0.17
N GLN A 187 -1.77 4.85 -0.91
CA GLN A 187 -2.56 4.46 -2.09
C GLN A 187 -3.57 3.35 -1.76
N ALA A 188 -3.23 2.42 -0.87
CA ALA A 188 -4.16 1.41 -0.38
C ALA A 188 -5.31 1.99 0.50
N ARG A 189 -5.20 3.25 0.96
CA ARG A 189 -6.23 3.96 1.75
C ARG A 189 -7.21 4.72 0.86
N ASP A 190 -6.75 5.31 -0.24
CA ASP A 190 -7.60 6.11 -1.13
C ASP A 190 -8.43 5.26 -2.11
N GLY A 191 -8.32 3.93 -2.06
CA GLY A 191 -9.09 2.99 -2.87
C GLY A 191 -10.54 2.74 -2.41
N VAL A 192 -11.12 3.57 -1.54
CA VAL A 192 -12.50 3.39 -1.03
C VAL A 192 -13.47 4.49 -1.49
N ASP A 193 -13.01 5.58 -2.12
CA ASP A 193 -13.93 6.65 -2.56
C ASP A 193 -13.60 7.20 -3.96
N GLY A 194 -13.38 6.29 -4.90
CA GLY A 194 -13.15 6.64 -6.30
C GLY A 194 -13.39 5.43 -7.18
N ALA A 195 -14.56 5.37 -7.79
CA ALA A 195 -15.02 4.32 -8.72
C ALA A 195 -14.18 4.18 -10.01
N LEU A 196 -12.92 4.62 -10.05
CA LEU A 196 -12.05 4.59 -11.23
C LEU A 196 -10.56 4.30 -10.94
N GLY A 197 -10.14 4.02 -9.70
CA GLY A 197 -8.71 3.86 -9.34
C GLY A 197 -8.16 2.42 -9.21
N GLN A 198 -9.02 1.41 -9.08
CA GLN A 198 -8.62 -0.01 -9.03
C GLN A 198 -8.35 -0.71 -10.38
N PRO A 199 -8.78 -0.20 -11.56
CA PRO A 199 -8.42 -0.82 -12.82
C PRO A 199 -6.91 -0.74 -13.06
N GLU A 200 -6.24 0.40 -12.95
CA GLU A 200 -4.89 0.54 -13.53
C GLU A 200 -3.78 -0.31 -12.87
N GLU A 201 -3.77 -0.53 -11.55
CA GLU A 201 -2.78 -1.42 -10.92
C GLU A 201 -3.11 -2.91 -11.13
N MET A 202 -4.39 -3.29 -11.08
CA MET A 202 -4.83 -4.66 -11.35
C MET A 202 -4.68 -5.00 -12.85
N VAL A 203 -5.00 -4.04 -13.72
CA VAL A 203 -4.76 -4.05 -15.16
C VAL A 203 -3.26 -4.07 -15.40
N GLY A 204 -2.44 -3.28 -14.72
CA GLY A 204 -0.98 -3.30 -14.85
C GLY A 204 -0.35 -4.65 -14.48
N ALA A 205 -0.80 -5.27 -13.39
CA ALA A 205 -0.39 -6.62 -13.00
C ALA A 205 -0.87 -7.68 -14.01
N LEU A 206 -2.10 -7.55 -14.50
CA LEU A 206 -2.67 -8.44 -15.52
C LEU A 206 -1.97 -8.26 -16.88
N GLU A 207 -1.60 -7.04 -17.23
CA GLU A 207 -0.85 -6.64 -18.41
C GLU A 207 0.56 -7.22 -18.44
N LEU A 208 1.25 -7.20 -17.29
CA LEU A 208 2.53 -7.89 -17.12
C LEU A 208 2.35 -9.39 -17.32
N ARG A 209 1.31 -9.98 -16.72
CA ARG A 209 1.03 -11.41 -16.87
C ARG A 209 0.70 -11.80 -18.31
N LEU A 210 -0.01 -10.96 -19.05
CA LEU A 210 -0.27 -11.15 -20.47
C LEU A 210 1.03 -11.09 -21.28
N ALA A 211 1.90 -10.13 -21.00
CA ALA A 211 3.20 -10.02 -21.67
C ALA A 211 4.08 -11.26 -21.42
N GLU A 212 4.11 -11.77 -20.19
CA GLU A 212 4.79 -13.03 -19.85
C GLU A 212 4.23 -14.23 -20.64
N LEU A 213 2.89 -14.37 -20.69
CA LEU A 213 2.23 -15.46 -21.41
C LEU A 213 2.52 -15.40 -22.91
N LEU A 214 2.46 -14.22 -23.52
CA LEU A 214 2.82 -14.01 -24.93
C LEU A 214 4.29 -14.37 -25.19
N HIS A 215 5.19 -13.97 -24.30
CA HIS A 215 6.60 -14.27 -24.42
C HIS A 215 6.87 -15.78 -24.37
N HIS A 216 6.32 -16.48 -23.37
CA HIS A 216 6.44 -17.94 -23.27
C HIS A 216 5.81 -18.65 -24.46
N MET A 217 4.66 -18.19 -24.93
CA MET A 217 3.99 -18.75 -26.10
C MET A 217 4.85 -18.58 -27.37
N LYS A 218 5.54 -17.44 -27.53
CA LYS A 218 6.47 -17.20 -28.64
C LYS A 218 7.65 -18.17 -28.59
N ILE A 219 8.23 -18.40 -27.41
CA ILE A 219 9.32 -19.36 -27.22
C ILE A 219 8.85 -20.76 -27.60
N GLU A 220 7.75 -21.24 -27.02
CA GLU A 220 7.25 -22.58 -27.28
C GLU A 220 6.80 -22.75 -28.74
N SER A 221 6.21 -21.73 -29.37
CA SER A 221 5.92 -21.77 -30.81
C SER A 221 7.20 -21.98 -31.65
N ALA A 222 8.29 -21.26 -31.33
CA ALA A 222 9.56 -21.39 -32.02
C ALA A 222 10.23 -22.76 -31.75
N VAL A 223 10.09 -23.30 -30.54
CA VAL A 223 10.59 -24.63 -30.19
C VAL A 223 9.82 -25.71 -30.94
N ALA A 224 8.48 -25.64 -30.98
CA ALA A 224 7.63 -26.56 -31.73
C ALA A 224 7.96 -26.53 -33.23
N GLU A 225 8.14 -25.35 -33.80
CA GLU A 225 8.52 -25.17 -35.21
C GLU A 225 9.94 -25.70 -35.49
N GLY A 226 10.90 -25.41 -34.63
CA GLY A 226 12.26 -25.94 -34.73
C GLY A 226 12.29 -27.47 -34.71
N ALA A 227 11.56 -28.08 -33.76
CA ALA A 227 11.42 -29.52 -33.67
C ALA A 227 10.71 -30.12 -34.89
N LYS A 228 9.65 -29.48 -35.40
CA LYS A 228 8.95 -29.86 -36.63
C LYS A 228 9.88 -29.84 -37.85
N ASN A 229 10.73 -28.82 -37.96
CA ASN A 229 11.70 -28.70 -39.05
C ASN A 229 12.76 -29.81 -39.00
N VAL A 230 13.24 -30.16 -37.81
CA VAL A 230 14.15 -31.30 -37.60
C VAL A 230 13.48 -32.62 -37.99
N VAL A 231 12.23 -32.88 -37.55
CA VAL A 231 11.46 -34.07 -37.94
C VAL A 231 11.32 -34.14 -39.47
N LYS A 232 10.99 -33.02 -40.13
CA LYS A 232 10.87 -32.94 -41.59
C LYS A 232 12.20 -33.27 -42.28
N GLN A 233 13.33 -32.75 -41.80
CA GLN A 233 14.66 -33.02 -42.36
C GLN A 233 15.11 -34.49 -42.16
N LEU A 234 14.82 -35.07 -41.00
CA LEU A 234 15.24 -36.43 -40.66
C LEU A 234 14.31 -37.50 -41.25
N SER A 235 13.05 -37.16 -41.55
CA SER A 235 12.07 -38.11 -42.14
C SER A 235 12.52 -38.71 -43.49
N GLY A 236 13.44 -38.06 -44.21
CA GLY A 236 14.03 -38.57 -45.46
C GLY A 236 15.37 -39.30 -45.33
N ARG A 237 15.98 -39.41 -44.14
CA ARG A 237 17.32 -40.02 -43.94
C ARG A 237 17.25 -41.32 -43.13
N LYS A 238 18.13 -42.28 -43.47
CA LYS A 238 18.11 -43.68 -43.03
C LYS A 238 18.43 -43.86 -41.53
N VAL A 239 17.67 -44.75 -40.88
CA VAL A 239 17.89 -45.60 -39.66
C VAL A 239 18.77 -45.09 -38.49
N GLN A 240 19.91 -44.45 -38.72
CA GLN A 240 20.86 -44.02 -37.67
C GLN A 240 20.30 -42.88 -36.81
N ASP A 241 19.42 -42.05 -37.36
CA ASP A 241 18.84 -40.89 -36.67
C ASP A 241 17.49 -41.19 -35.98
N ARG A 242 17.09 -42.47 -35.88
CA ARG A 242 15.75 -42.83 -35.36
C ARG A 242 15.52 -42.35 -33.93
N ARG A 243 16.57 -42.31 -33.11
CA ARG A 243 16.50 -41.76 -31.73
C ARG A 243 16.31 -40.25 -31.73
N VAL A 244 17.05 -39.53 -32.57
CA VAL A 244 16.95 -38.06 -32.70
C VAL A 244 15.58 -37.67 -33.26
N LEU A 245 15.06 -38.44 -34.23
CA LEU A 245 13.72 -38.25 -34.78
C LEU A 245 12.64 -38.45 -33.71
N ALA A 246 12.75 -39.50 -32.90
CA ALA A 246 11.80 -39.74 -31.81
C ALA A 246 11.83 -38.60 -30.77
N GLU A 247 13.03 -38.12 -30.41
CA GLU A 247 13.22 -37.01 -29.48
C GLU A 247 12.68 -35.68 -30.04
N ALA A 248 12.92 -35.40 -31.34
CA ALA A 248 12.37 -34.22 -32.01
C ALA A 248 10.84 -34.31 -32.13
N SER A 249 10.27 -35.48 -32.41
CA SER A 249 8.82 -35.68 -32.43
C SER A 249 8.20 -35.49 -31.06
N ALA A 250 8.82 -36.00 -30.00
CA ALA A 250 8.37 -35.81 -28.63
C ALA A 250 8.42 -34.33 -28.23
N ARG A 251 9.53 -33.63 -28.49
CA ARG A 251 9.65 -32.18 -28.23
C ARG A 251 8.65 -31.35 -29.01
N MET A 252 8.38 -31.70 -30.27
CA MET A 252 7.34 -31.05 -31.07
C MET A 252 5.98 -31.20 -30.41
N GLN A 253 5.62 -32.43 -29.98
CA GLN A 253 4.34 -32.70 -29.34
C GLN A 253 4.20 -32.00 -27.98
N GLU A 254 5.21 -32.10 -27.12
CA GLU A 254 5.21 -31.43 -25.81
C GLU A 254 5.11 -29.91 -25.95
N SER A 255 5.86 -29.32 -26.86
CA SER A 255 5.86 -27.88 -27.08
C SER A 255 4.54 -27.40 -27.68
N SER A 256 3.93 -28.15 -28.61
CA SER A 256 2.56 -27.87 -29.09
C SER A 256 1.54 -27.91 -27.95
N GLN A 257 1.57 -28.92 -27.08
CA GLN A 257 0.66 -28.99 -25.92
C GLN A 257 0.83 -27.80 -24.97
N LYS A 258 2.08 -27.35 -24.75
CA LYS A 258 2.34 -26.14 -23.96
C LYS A 258 1.79 -24.88 -24.63
N VAL A 259 1.94 -24.75 -25.95
CA VAL A 259 1.34 -23.64 -26.71
C VAL A 259 -0.18 -23.62 -26.55
N ASP A 260 -0.85 -24.78 -26.60
CA ASP A 260 -2.30 -24.87 -26.40
C ASP A 260 -2.70 -24.41 -25.00
N LEU A 261 -1.98 -24.87 -23.95
CA LEU A 261 -2.22 -24.45 -22.57
C LEU A 261 -1.95 -22.95 -22.35
N LEU A 262 -0.89 -22.42 -22.95
CA LEU A 262 -0.55 -21.00 -22.89
C LEU A 262 -1.62 -20.15 -23.60
N THR A 263 -2.17 -20.63 -24.72
CA THR A 263 -3.27 -19.99 -25.45
C THR A 263 -4.52 -19.93 -24.58
N LEU A 264 -4.94 -21.05 -23.98
CA LEU A 264 -6.08 -21.08 -23.06
C LEU A 264 -5.86 -20.20 -21.82
N SER A 265 -4.65 -20.16 -21.29
CA SER A 265 -4.30 -19.26 -20.19
C SER A 265 -4.38 -17.79 -20.61
N LEU A 266 -3.93 -17.46 -21.81
CA LEU A 266 -3.96 -16.12 -22.36
C LEU A 266 -5.42 -15.67 -22.60
N GLU A 267 -6.25 -16.53 -23.19
CA GLU A 267 -7.68 -16.26 -23.40
C GLU A 267 -8.43 -16.00 -22.08
N ARG A 268 -8.16 -16.80 -21.04
CA ARG A 268 -8.72 -16.56 -19.71
C ARG A 268 -8.30 -15.21 -19.15
N ARG A 269 -7.01 -14.86 -19.22
CA ARG A 269 -6.53 -13.55 -18.74
C ARG A 269 -7.06 -12.37 -19.56
N LEU A 270 -7.28 -12.56 -20.86
CA LEU A 270 -7.92 -11.54 -21.70
C LEU A 270 -9.38 -11.31 -21.32
N SER A 271 -10.10 -12.36 -20.88
CA SER A 271 -11.49 -12.23 -20.41
C SER A 271 -11.64 -11.39 -19.15
N GLU A 272 -10.57 -11.26 -18.35
CA GLU A 272 -10.52 -10.45 -17.12
C GLU A 272 -10.33 -8.94 -17.40
N LEU A 273 -9.95 -8.54 -18.62
CA LEU A 273 -9.85 -7.12 -19.03
C LEU A 273 -11.20 -6.56 -19.51
N PRO A 274 -11.46 -5.25 -19.31
CA PRO A 274 -12.60 -4.56 -19.92
C PRO A 274 -12.65 -4.77 -21.44
N GLU A 275 -13.86 -4.83 -22.01
CA GLU A 275 -14.04 -5.15 -23.44
C GLU A 275 -13.43 -4.09 -24.37
N ASP A 276 -13.44 -2.83 -23.95
CA ASP A 276 -12.89 -1.68 -24.69
C ASP A 276 -11.38 -1.47 -24.48
N HIS A 277 -10.68 -2.43 -23.84
CA HIS A 277 -9.27 -2.28 -23.52
C HIS A 277 -8.37 -2.45 -24.77
N PRO A 278 -7.48 -1.48 -25.10
CA PRO A 278 -6.71 -1.49 -26.34
C PRO A 278 -5.73 -2.68 -26.47
N ARG A 279 -5.22 -3.22 -25.35
CA ARG A 279 -4.43 -4.46 -25.40
C ARG A 279 -5.26 -5.71 -25.67
N ARG A 280 -6.53 -5.75 -25.22
CA ARG A 280 -7.41 -6.92 -25.43
C ARG A 280 -7.75 -7.04 -26.91
N THR A 281 -8.04 -5.92 -27.57
CA THR A 281 -8.28 -5.87 -29.01
C THR A 281 -7.02 -6.25 -29.80
N ALA A 282 -5.87 -5.64 -29.50
CA ALA A 282 -4.61 -5.94 -30.19
C ALA A 282 -4.19 -7.42 -30.09
N ILE A 283 -4.27 -8.04 -28.90
CA ILE A 283 -3.88 -9.45 -28.72
C ILE A 283 -4.89 -10.40 -29.40
N ARG A 284 -6.19 -10.06 -29.40
CA ARG A 284 -7.22 -10.86 -30.08
C ARG A 284 -7.02 -10.86 -31.59
N GLU A 285 -6.67 -9.71 -32.18
CA GLU A 285 -6.32 -9.61 -33.60
C GLU A 285 -5.06 -10.44 -33.95
N GLU A 286 -4.03 -10.38 -33.10
CA GLU A 286 -2.81 -11.19 -33.29
C GLU A 286 -3.11 -12.70 -33.26
N LEU A 287 -3.94 -13.17 -32.33
CA LEU A 287 -4.37 -14.57 -32.27
C LEU A 287 -5.20 -14.99 -33.49
N GLN A 288 -6.08 -14.13 -33.99
CA GLN A 288 -6.86 -14.38 -35.20
C GLN A 288 -5.97 -14.44 -36.46
N SER A 289 -4.94 -13.61 -36.53
CA SER A 289 -3.96 -13.65 -37.63
C SER A 289 -3.10 -14.92 -37.62
N ARG A 290 -2.80 -15.48 -36.44
CA ARG A 290 -2.06 -16.75 -36.27
C ARG A 290 -2.90 -17.99 -36.56
N THR A 291 -4.19 -17.95 -36.24
CA THR A 291 -5.13 -19.07 -36.46
C THR A 291 -5.74 -19.06 -37.85
N SER A 292 -5.71 -17.93 -38.55
CA SER A 292 -5.96 -17.88 -39.99
C SER A 292 -4.86 -18.65 -40.71
N PRO A 293 -5.19 -19.69 -41.50
CA PRO A 293 -4.21 -20.32 -42.37
C PRO A 293 -3.80 -19.28 -43.40
N SER A 294 -2.69 -18.58 -43.16
CA SER A 294 -2.17 -17.62 -44.12
C SER A 294 -1.95 -18.36 -45.43
N TYR A 295 -2.67 -17.89 -46.45
CA TYR A 295 -2.60 -18.28 -47.83
C TYR A 295 -1.14 -18.13 -48.31
N GLU A 296 -0.35 -19.20 -48.27
CA GLU A 296 0.78 -19.34 -49.17
C GLU A 296 0.24 -19.57 -50.58
N THR A 297 -0.02 -18.45 -51.24
CA THR A 297 -0.18 -18.39 -52.69
C THR A 297 1.18 -18.63 -53.33
N SER A 298 1.41 -19.84 -53.84
CA SER A 298 2.28 -20.04 -55.00
C SER A 298 1.76 -21.20 -55.83
N LYS A 299 1.21 -20.80 -56.97
CA LYS A 299 0.63 -21.62 -58.04
C LYS A 299 1.55 -22.80 -58.41
N LYS A 300 1.03 -24.02 -58.37
CA LYS A 300 1.29 -25.00 -59.44
C LYS A 300 0.06 -25.86 -59.71
N LEU A 301 -0.36 -25.76 -60.95
CA LEU A 301 -1.52 -26.36 -61.58
C LEU A 301 -1.26 -27.85 -61.87
N SER A 302 -2.08 -28.78 -61.35
CA SER A 302 -2.37 -30.06 -62.03
C SER A 302 -3.58 -30.79 -61.42
N LYS A 303 -4.61 -30.93 -62.27
CA LYS A 303 -5.81 -31.80 -62.28
C LYS A 303 -5.84 -33.06 -61.36
N ALA A 304 -6.94 -33.15 -60.58
CA ALA A 304 -7.94 -34.24 -60.38
C ALA A 304 -7.53 -35.73 -60.09
N PRO A 305 -8.43 -36.61 -59.56
CA PRO A 305 -9.54 -36.42 -58.61
C PRO A 305 -9.61 -37.48 -57.45
N SER A 306 -10.44 -37.16 -56.44
CA SER A 306 -11.26 -38.04 -55.58
C SER A 306 -10.76 -39.43 -55.10
N SER A 307 -10.67 -39.59 -53.78
CA SER A 307 -11.17 -40.79 -53.10
C SER A 307 -11.57 -40.47 -51.64
N SER A 308 -12.88 -40.57 -51.40
CA SER A 308 -13.52 -40.55 -50.10
C SER A 308 -13.11 -41.78 -49.28
N SER A 309 -12.93 -41.62 -47.96
CA SER A 309 -13.20 -42.67 -46.98
C SER A 309 -13.38 -42.07 -45.58
N SER A 310 -14.64 -41.95 -45.21
CA SER A 310 -15.16 -41.77 -43.85
C SER A 310 -14.81 -42.97 -42.97
N SER A 311 -14.46 -42.74 -41.70
CA SER A 311 -14.55 -43.77 -40.67
C SER A 311 -14.86 -43.13 -39.32
N PHE A 312 -16.08 -43.40 -38.88
CA PHE A 312 -16.69 -43.02 -37.62
C PHE A 312 -16.04 -43.74 -36.44
N PHE A 313 -15.74 -43.01 -35.37
CA PHE A 313 -15.44 -43.59 -34.05
C PHE A 313 -16.73 -44.15 -33.42
N LYS A 314 -16.72 -45.44 -33.07
CA LYS A 314 -17.71 -46.07 -32.18
C LYS A 314 -17.30 -45.84 -30.73
N PRO A 315 -18.22 -45.44 -29.83
CA PRO A 315 -18.09 -45.67 -28.40
C PRO A 315 -18.65 -47.06 -28.04
N ALA A 316 -17.94 -47.81 -27.20
CA ALA A 316 -18.45 -49.05 -26.61
C ALA A 316 -19.28 -48.72 -25.35
N SER A 317 -20.54 -49.13 -25.35
CA SER A 317 -21.41 -49.16 -24.18
C SER A 317 -21.39 -50.57 -23.59
N LEU A 318 -21.08 -50.71 -22.30
CA LEU A 318 -21.35 -51.90 -21.51
C LEU A 318 -22.40 -51.53 -20.45
N THR A 319 -23.63 -51.97 -20.71
CA THR A 319 -24.77 -52.06 -19.78
C THR A 319 -24.43 -53.04 -18.66
N GLY A 320 -24.68 -52.76 -17.37
CA GLY A 320 -25.94 -53.05 -16.66
C GLY A 320 -26.22 -54.56 -16.64
N GLY A 321 -26.26 -55.32 -15.53
CA GLY A 321 -26.79 -55.05 -14.20
C GLY A 321 -28.03 -55.92 -14.00
N TYR A 322 -27.94 -56.96 -13.15
CA TYR A 322 -29.00 -57.58 -12.35
C TYR A 322 -28.34 -58.34 -11.19
#